data_AF-A0A2E7PS66-F1
#
_entry.id   AF-A0A2E7PS66-F1
#
_cell.length_a   1.000
_cell.length_b   1.000
_cell.length_c   1.000
_cell.angle_alpha   90.00
_cell.angle_beta   90.00
_cell.angle_gamma   90.00
#
_symmetry.space_group_name_H-M   'P 1'
#
loop_
_entity.id
_entity.type
_entity.pdbx_description
1 polymer ?
#
loop_
_entity_poly.entity_id
_entity_poly.type
_entity_poly.pdbx_seq_one_letter_code
_entity_poly.pdbx_strand_id
1 'polypeptide(L)'
;MFPVFKIFEKLFKVPSGPKCSECQSLLKDSECPNMDCPLKVAYWIARWCSQAGLNIPAIDLPLAKHLARLHLVIHPGELYELSEGDWQRLDDVTGAVKKEAKRQLEESKNAEHTALLYGFRIDGVDADLAKRLVETFGRISRLREAKAEQLQAIEGVDECVAVAIRKWFRDSFNRKMLKILDRNGFRFD
;
A
#
# COMPACT_ATOMS: atom_id res chain seq x y z
N MET A 1 -27.11 11.87 45.96
CA MET A 1 -26.41 12.08 44.68
C MET A 1 -25.61 10.82 44.40
N PHE A 2 -26.30 9.77 43.93
CA PHE A 2 -25.76 8.41 43.84
C PHE A 2 -24.86 8.22 42.61
N PRO A 3 -23.85 7.35 42.71
CA PRO A 3 -22.64 7.37 41.91
C PRO A 3 -22.85 6.62 40.59
N VAL A 4 -23.35 7.31 39.57
CA VAL A 4 -23.51 6.75 38.22
C VAL A 4 -22.16 6.31 37.62
N PHE A 5 -21.06 6.93 38.06
CA PHE A 5 -19.71 6.65 37.54
C PHE A 5 -19.15 5.26 37.88
N LYS A 6 -19.51 4.66 39.03
CA LYS A 6 -18.94 3.35 39.45
C LYS A 6 -19.55 2.14 38.74
N ILE A 7 -20.65 2.32 38.01
CA ILE A 7 -21.33 1.20 37.32
C ILE A 7 -20.67 0.92 35.97
N PHE A 8 -20.12 1.94 35.30
CA PHE A 8 -19.51 1.79 33.98
C PHE A 8 -18.11 1.15 33.99
N GLU A 9 -17.38 1.21 35.12
CA GLU A 9 -16.06 0.55 35.25
C GLU A 9 -16.11 -0.98 35.11
N LYS A 10 -17.25 -1.61 35.42
CA LYS A 10 -17.40 -3.07 35.37
C LYS A 10 -17.90 -3.61 34.02
N LEU A 11 -18.30 -2.74 33.09
CA LEU A 11 -18.97 -3.15 31.85
C LEU A 11 -18.04 -3.22 30.63
N PHE A 12 -16.87 -2.60 30.68
CA PHE A 12 -15.88 -2.69 29.61
C PHE A 12 -14.60 -3.32 30.14
N LYS A 13 -14.47 -4.64 29.98
CA LYS A 13 -13.14 -5.27 30.06
C LYS A 13 -12.30 -4.68 28.93
N VAL A 14 -11.34 -3.82 29.28
CA VAL A 14 -10.36 -3.30 28.31
C VAL A 14 -9.69 -4.52 27.68
N PRO A 15 -9.78 -4.71 26.35
CA PRO A 15 -9.13 -5.85 25.73
C PRO A 15 -7.62 -5.74 26.01
N SER A 16 -7.07 -6.77 26.66
CA SER A 16 -5.69 -6.80 27.15
C SER A 16 -4.88 -7.82 26.36
N GLY A 17 -3.68 -7.44 25.93
CA GLY A 17 -2.79 -8.30 25.14
C GLY A 17 -1.53 -7.57 24.69
N PRO A 18 -0.61 -8.27 24.02
CA PRO A 18 0.59 -7.63 23.47
C PRO A 18 0.19 -6.57 22.44
N LYS A 19 0.92 -5.45 22.45
CA LYS A 19 0.68 -4.29 21.59
C LYS A 19 1.77 -4.17 20.54
N CYS A 20 1.40 -3.70 19.36
CA CYS A 20 2.35 -3.33 18.31
C CYS A 20 3.27 -2.21 18.79
N SER A 21 4.59 -2.38 18.63
CA SER A 21 5.58 -1.36 19.02
C SER A 21 5.44 -0.06 18.23
N GLU A 22 4.91 -0.11 17.01
CA GLU A 22 4.86 1.04 16.09
C GLU A 22 3.54 1.82 16.20
N CYS A 23 2.40 1.16 16.41
CA CYS A 23 1.09 1.82 16.44
C CYS A 23 0.23 1.51 17.67
N GLN A 24 0.72 0.73 18.62
CA GLN A 24 0.07 0.39 19.89
C GLN A 24 -1.26 -0.39 19.78
N SER A 25 -1.67 -0.79 18.56
CA SER A 25 -2.81 -1.69 18.35
C SER A 25 -2.56 -3.05 19.00
N LEU A 26 -3.61 -3.65 19.56
CA LEU A 26 -3.54 -5.01 20.08
C LEU A 26 -3.24 -5.99 18.95
N LEU A 27 -2.25 -6.85 19.17
CA LEU A 27 -1.89 -7.88 18.20
C LEU A 27 -2.94 -8.98 18.19
N LYS A 28 -3.20 -9.51 17.01
CA LYS A 28 -3.99 -10.72 16.78
C LYS A 28 -3.06 -11.76 16.16
N ASP A 29 -2.93 -12.93 16.78
CA ASP A 29 -2.05 -14.00 16.30
C ASP A 29 -0.60 -13.52 16.04
N SER A 30 -0.08 -12.67 16.94
CA SER A 30 1.23 -12.00 16.85
C SER A 30 1.38 -10.99 15.69
N GLU A 31 0.31 -10.69 14.96
CA GLU A 31 0.31 -9.70 13.88
C GLU A 31 -0.46 -8.43 14.25
N CYS A 32 0.01 -7.30 13.74
CA CYS A 32 -0.72 -6.04 13.87
C CYS A 32 -1.91 -6.02 12.91
N PRO A 33 -3.16 -5.85 13.38
CA PRO A 33 -4.32 -5.79 12.49
C PRO A 33 -4.48 -4.43 11.80
N ASN A 34 -3.78 -3.39 12.27
CA ASN A 34 -3.87 -2.04 11.70
C ASN A 34 -3.08 -1.96 10.39
N MET A 35 -3.78 -1.76 9.27
CA MET A 35 -3.16 -1.63 7.96
C MET A 35 -2.39 -0.32 7.78
N ASP A 36 -2.72 0.70 8.57
CA ASP A 36 -2.05 2.00 8.60
C ASP A 36 -0.88 2.02 9.61
N CYS A 37 -0.55 0.87 10.20
CA CYS A 37 0.63 0.75 11.04
C CYS A 37 1.89 1.17 10.24
N PRO A 38 2.75 2.06 10.78
CA PRO A 38 3.92 2.56 10.06
C PRO A 38 4.81 1.45 9.49
N LEU A 39 4.92 0.31 10.17
CA LEU A 39 5.69 -0.83 9.67
C LEU A 39 5.04 -1.48 8.44
N LYS A 40 3.71 -1.65 8.44
CA LYS A 40 2.99 -2.22 7.27
C LYS A 40 3.02 -1.28 6.07
N VAL A 41 2.89 0.02 6.32
CA VAL A 41 3.04 1.05 5.30
C VAL A 41 4.46 1.05 4.73
N ALA A 42 5.49 0.99 5.58
CA ALA A 42 6.88 0.92 5.14
C ALA A 42 7.17 -0.31 4.26
N TYR A 43 6.66 -1.49 4.63
CA TYR A 43 6.77 -2.69 3.78
C TYR A 43 6.03 -2.55 2.46
N TRP A 44 4.90 -1.85 2.44
CA TRP A 44 4.19 -1.57 1.20
C TRP A 44 4.96 -0.62 0.29
N ILE A 45 5.49 0.47 0.84
CA ILE A 45 6.37 1.40 0.11
C ILE A 45 7.59 0.65 -0.43
N ALA A 46 8.24 -0.18 0.39
CA ALA A 46 9.40 -0.96 -0.05
C ALA A 46 9.04 -1.97 -1.16
N ARG A 47 7.86 -2.62 -1.09
CA ARG A 47 7.35 -3.47 -2.17
C ARG A 47 7.16 -2.68 -3.45
N TRP A 48 6.52 -1.52 -3.36
CA TRP A 48 6.30 -0.61 -4.48
C TRP A 48 7.62 -0.19 -5.14
N CYS A 49 8.64 0.11 -4.33
CA CYS A 49 9.95 0.57 -4.81
C CYS A 49 10.90 -0.56 -5.22
N SER A 50 10.56 -1.83 -4.94
CA SER A 50 11.40 -2.98 -5.28
C SER A 50 11.58 -3.17 -6.79
N GLN A 51 12.54 -4.02 -7.17
CA GLN A 51 12.81 -4.37 -8.57
C GLN A 51 11.61 -4.98 -9.30
N ALA A 52 10.78 -5.79 -8.61
CA ALA A 52 9.55 -6.35 -9.18
C ALA A 52 8.40 -5.32 -9.21
N GLY A 53 8.51 -4.26 -8.41
CA GLY A 53 7.65 -3.09 -8.49
C GLY A 53 8.21 -2.06 -9.46
N LEU A 54 8.19 -0.80 -9.04
CA LEU A 54 8.51 0.35 -9.87
C LEU A 54 10.01 0.66 -9.96
N ASN A 55 10.86 -0.18 -9.36
CA ASN A 55 12.32 -0.10 -9.44
C ASN A 55 12.88 1.28 -9.02
N ILE A 56 12.59 1.68 -7.78
CA ILE A 56 13.02 2.93 -7.15
C ILE A 56 13.98 2.59 -5.99
N PRO A 57 15.20 2.08 -6.27
CA PRO A 57 16.10 1.59 -5.23
C PRO A 57 16.57 2.66 -4.22
N ALA A 58 16.46 3.95 -4.55
CA ALA A 58 16.77 5.02 -3.60
C ALA A 58 15.78 5.12 -2.43
N ILE A 59 14.58 4.53 -2.57
CA ILE A 59 13.61 4.40 -1.49
C ILE A 59 13.65 2.96 -0.98
N ASP A 60 14.68 2.68 -0.19
CA ASP A 60 14.87 1.40 0.49
C ASP A 60 13.99 1.27 1.75
N LEU A 61 14.04 0.11 2.41
CA LEU A 61 13.22 -0.13 3.60
C LEU A 61 13.51 0.87 4.75
N PRO A 62 14.77 1.24 5.06
CA PRO A 62 15.06 2.35 5.98
C PRO A 62 14.36 3.66 5.63
N LEU A 63 14.46 4.14 4.39
CA LEU A 63 13.80 5.38 3.98
C LEU A 63 12.27 5.25 4.02
N ALA A 64 11.73 4.12 3.58
CA ALA A 64 10.31 3.81 3.66
C ALA A 64 9.78 3.84 5.11
N LYS A 65 10.56 3.33 6.08
CA LYS A 65 10.23 3.41 7.51
C LYS A 65 10.21 4.85 8.00
N HIS A 66 11.15 5.68 7.56
CA HIS A 66 11.20 7.09 7.95
C HIS A 66 9.96 7.84 7.44
N LEU A 67 9.63 7.68 6.16
CA LEU A 67 8.42 8.24 5.53
C LEU A 67 7.14 7.83 6.28
N ALA A 68 7.00 6.53 6.57
CA ALA A 68 5.83 5.99 7.23
C ALA A 68 5.69 6.46 8.69
N ARG A 69 6.77 6.51 9.46
CA ARG A 69 6.75 6.96 10.87
C ARG A 69 6.42 8.45 10.99
N LEU A 70 6.86 9.26 10.04
CA LEU A 70 6.48 10.67 9.96
C LEU A 70 5.06 10.89 9.43
N HIS A 71 4.36 9.80 9.06
CA HIS A 71 3.03 9.81 8.44
C HIS A 71 2.97 10.70 7.19
N LEU A 72 4.09 10.76 6.45
CA LEU A 72 4.16 11.49 5.18
C LEU A 72 3.46 10.74 4.04
N VAL A 73 3.41 9.42 4.15
CA VAL A 73 2.84 8.52 3.16
C VAL A 73 2.12 7.40 3.90
N ILE A 74 0.87 7.12 3.54
CA ILE A 74 0.10 5.95 3.98
C ILE A 74 -0.20 4.99 2.82
N HIS A 75 -0.09 5.48 1.59
CA HIS A 75 -0.22 4.70 0.36
C HIS A 75 0.93 5.06 -0.61
N PRO A 76 1.60 4.12 -1.30
CA PRO A 76 2.75 4.43 -2.15
C PRO A 76 2.48 5.47 -3.25
N GLY A 77 1.24 5.56 -3.73
CA GLY A 77 0.83 6.63 -4.66
C GLY A 77 0.95 8.06 -4.13
N GLU A 78 1.04 8.26 -2.81
CA GLU A 78 1.28 9.58 -2.21
C GLU A 78 2.76 10.00 -2.28
N LEU A 79 3.69 9.08 -2.59
CA LEU A 79 5.10 9.42 -2.82
C LEU A 79 5.27 10.50 -3.89
N TYR A 80 4.38 10.51 -4.88
CA TYR A 80 4.38 11.45 -6.00
C TYR A 80 3.78 12.82 -5.65
N GLU A 81 3.16 12.96 -4.48
CA GLU A 81 2.56 14.21 -3.98
C GLU A 81 3.41 14.86 -2.87
N LEU A 82 4.54 14.26 -2.49
CA LEU A 82 5.42 14.80 -1.45
C LEU A 82 5.99 16.15 -1.85
N SER A 83 5.74 17.16 -1.04
CA SER A 83 6.26 18.51 -1.24
C SER A 83 7.74 18.61 -0.87
N GLU A 84 8.41 19.68 -1.29
CA GLU A 84 9.78 19.98 -0.83
C GLU A 84 9.89 20.05 0.70
N GLY A 85 8.86 20.57 1.37
CA GLY A 85 8.80 20.60 2.84
C GLY A 85 8.74 19.19 3.46
N ASP A 86 8.05 18.24 2.83
CA ASP A 86 8.02 16.86 3.30
C ASP A 86 9.38 16.18 3.15
N TRP A 87 10.07 16.42 2.03
CA TRP A 87 11.44 15.95 1.82
C TRP A 87 12.43 16.57 2.80
N GLN A 88 12.21 17.82 3.21
CA GLN A 88 13.06 18.49 4.20
C GLN A 88 12.95 17.80 5.56
N ARG A 89 11.76 17.37 6.00
CA ARG A 89 11.53 16.67 7.28
C ARG A 89 12.32 15.36 7.45
N LEU A 90 12.87 14.81 6.38
CA LEU A 90 13.73 13.63 6.39
C LEU A 90 15.19 14.01 6.71
N ASP A 91 15.45 14.61 7.88
CA ASP A 91 16.74 15.25 8.21
C ASP A 91 17.94 14.29 8.14
N ASP A 92 17.74 13.03 8.54
CA ASP A 92 18.79 11.98 8.52
C ASP A 92 19.08 11.42 7.12
N VAL A 93 18.38 11.90 6.09
CA VAL A 93 18.55 11.44 4.71
C VAL A 93 19.37 12.47 3.93
N THR A 94 20.44 12.02 3.27
CA THR A 94 21.31 12.93 2.53
C THR A 94 20.59 13.56 1.34
N GLY A 95 20.98 14.79 0.98
CA GLY A 95 20.42 15.48 -0.19
C GLY A 95 20.62 14.71 -1.50
N ALA A 96 21.70 13.93 -1.62
CA ALA A 96 21.95 13.07 -2.76
C ALA A 96 20.90 11.96 -2.89
N VAL A 97 20.57 11.28 -1.79
CA VAL A 97 19.52 10.24 -1.76
C VAL A 97 18.15 10.84 -2.07
N LYS A 98 17.81 12.00 -1.47
CA LYS A 98 16.54 12.69 -1.76
C LYS A 98 16.41 13.06 -3.25
N LYS A 99 17.48 13.58 -3.85
CA LYS A 99 17.51 13.95 -5.28
C LYS A 99 17.34 12.72 -6.16
N GLU A 100 18.02 11.63 -5.82
CA GLU A 100 17.95 10.38 -6.57
C GLU A 100 16.56 9.72 -6.45
N ALA A 101 15.95 9.72 -5.26
CA ALA A 101 14.59 9.23 -5.05
C ALA A 101 13.57 9.99 -5.92
N LYS A 102 13.66 11.33 -5.95
CA LYS A 102 12.79 12.16 -6.81
C LYS A 102 12.98 11.85 -8.30
N ARG A 103 14.24 11.70 -8.75
CA ARG A 103 14.54 11.33 -10.14
C ARG A 103 13.90 9.99 -10.50
N GLN A 104 14.10 8.98 -9.67
CA GLN A 104 13.56 7.63 -9.89
C GLN A 104 12.02 7.59 -9.81
N LEU A 105 11.39 8.40 -8.94
CA LEU A 105 9.94 8.58 -8.92
C LEU A 105 9.42 9.17 -10.24
N GLU A 106 10.11 10.13 -10.84
CA GLU A 106 9.70 10.64 -12.15
C GLU A 106 9.84 9.59 -13.26
N GLU A 107 10.91 8.80 -13.24
CA GLU A 107 11.15 7.74 -14.22
C GLU A 107 10.14 6.59 -14.11
N SER A 108 9.72 6.26 -12.88
CA SER A 108 8.82 5.15 -12.61
C SER A 108 7.40 5.34 -13.13
N LYS A 109 7.03 6.56 -13.54
CA LYS A 109 5.71 6.87 -14.14
C LYS A 109 5.45 6.09 -15.43
N ASN A 110 6.50 5.59 -16.09
CA ASN A 110 6.43 4.73 -17.27
C ASN A 110 6.46 3.23 -16.95
N ALA A 111 6.26 2.85 -15.69
CA ALA A 111 6.30 1.45 -15.28
C ALA A 111 5.23 0.60 -15.99
N GLU A 112 5.61 -0.66 -16.26
CA GLU A 112 4.73 -1.67 -16.84
C GLU A 112 3.53 -1.96 -15.92
N HIS A 113 2.39 -2.34 -16.53
CA HIS A 113 1.18 -2.71 -15.79
C HIS A 113 1.42 -3.83 -14.77
N THR A 114 2.34 -4.76 -15.07
CA THR A 114 2.72 -5.85 -14.17
C THR A 114 3.36 -5.33 -12.88
N ALA A 115 4.26 -4.36 -12.99
CA ALA A 115 4.93 -3.74 -11.85
C ALA A 115 3.94 -2.97 -10.96
N LEU A 116 3.02 -2.23 -11.59
CA LEU A 116 1.94 -1.52 -10.89
C LEU A 116 1.04 -2.48 -10.11
N LEU A 117 0.58 -3.54 -10.76
CA LEU A 117 -0.32 -4.52 -10.16
C LEU A 117 0.34 -5.29 -9.01
N TYR A 118 1.62 -5.62 -9.15
CA TYR A 118 2.42 -6.14 -8.04
C TYR A 118 2.50 -5.13 -6.88
N GLY A 119 2.77 -3.86 -7.17
CA GLY A 119 2.90 -2.78 -6.19
C GLY A 119 1.62 -2.46 -5.42
N PHE A 120 0.44 -2.68 -6.00
CA PHE A 120 -0.86 -2.41 -5.37
C PHE A 120 -1.15 -3.23 -4.11
N ARG A 121 -0.39 -4.31 -3.86
CA ARG A 121 -0.55 -5.19 -2.69
C ARG A 121 -1.99 -5.68 -2.55
N ILE A 122 -2.52 -6.22 -3.65
CA ILE A 122 -3.81 -6.94 -3.65
C ILE A 122 -3.58 -8.30 -3.01
N ASP A 123 -4.44 -8.69 -2.07
CA ASP A 123 -4.33 -9.98 -1.37
C ASP A 123 -4.35 -11.14 -2.38
N GLY A 124 -3.39 -12.04 -2.26
CA GLY A 124 -3.21 -13.17 -3.18
C GLY A 124 -2.55 -12.84 -4.52
N VAL A 125 -2.21 -11.58 -4.80
CA VAL A 125 -1.52 -11.18 -6.03
C VAL A 125 -0.04 -10.95 -5.77
N ASP A 126 0.77 -11.94 -6.15
CA ASP A 126 2.23 -11.84 -6.21
C ASP A 126 2.71 -11.37 -7.60
N ALA A 127 4.03 -11.36 -7.81
CA ALA A 127 4.62 -10.88 -9.07
C ALA A 127 4.24 -11.76 -10.27
N ASP A 128 4.22 -13.08 -10.07
CA ASP A 128 3.90 -14.04 -11.12
C ASP A 128 2.42 -13.97 -11.51
N LEU A 129 1.53 -13.85 -10.52
CA LEU A 129 0.11 -13.68 -10.78
C LEU A 129 -0.19 -12.31 -11.39
N ALA A 130 0.49 -11.24 -10.95
CA ALA A 130 0.37 -9.93 -11.58
C ALA A 130 0.72 -10.00 -13.08
N LYS A 131 1.77 -10.74 -13.43
CA LYS A 131 2.17 -10.97 -14.83
C LYS A 131 1.08 -11.69 -15.62
N ARG A 132 0.55 -12.81 -15.10
CA ARG A 132 -0.54 -13.56 -15.77
C ARG A 132 -1.81 -12.73 -15.96
N LEU A 133 -2.17 -11.91 -14.97
CA LEU A 133 -3.31 -11.00 -15.05
C LEU A 133 -3.11 -9.98 -16.17
N VAL A 134 -1.92 -9.39 -16.29
CA VAL A 134 -1.61 -8.43 -17.36
C VAL A 134 -1.51 -9.11 -18.72
N GLU A 135 -0.96 -10.32 -18.83
CA GLU A 135 -0.96 -11.10 -20.07
C GLU A 135 -2.38 -11.41 -20.56
N THR A 136 -3.32 -11.64 -19.63
CA THR A 136 -4.72 -11.95 -19.95
C THR A 136 -5.54 -10.70 -20.32
N PHE A 137 -5.41 -9.62 -19.55
CA PHE A 137 -6.25 -8.42 -19.71
C PHE A 137 -5.57 -7.28 -20.48
N GLY A 138 -4.25 -7.32 -20.63
CA GLY A 138 -3.40 -6.32 -21.30
C GLY A 138 -3.14 -5.06 -20.47
N ARG A 139 -4.20 -4.48 -19.90
CA ARG A 139 -4.18 -3.17 -19.22
C ARG A 139 -4.96 -3.22 -17.91
N ILE A 140 -4.60 -2.34 -16.96
CA ILE A 140 -5.25 -2.28 -15.65
C ILE A 140 -6.73 -1.89 -15.77
N SER A 141 -7.10 -1.02 -16.73
CA SER A 141 -8.49 -0.61 -16.93
C SER A 141 -9.41 -1.75 -17.33
N ARG A 142 -8.93 -2.71 -18.15
CA ARG A 142 -9.67 -3.95 -18.49
C ARG A 142 -9.76 -4.90 -17.32
N LEU A 143 -8.67 -5.08 -16.56
CA LEU A 143 -8.68 -5.91 -15.35
C LEU A 143 -9.72 -5.40 -14.33
N ARG A 144 -9.82 -4.08 -14.16
CA ARG A 144 -10.80 -3.43 -13.29
C ARG A 144 -12.25 -3.77 -13.63
N GLU A 145 -12.54 -4.05 -14.90
CA GLU A 145 -13.87 -4.38 -15.41
C GLU A 145 -14.15 -5.89 -15.46
N ALA A 146 -13.15 -6.72 -15.15
CA ALA A 146 -13.26 -8.17 -15.23
C ALA A 146 -14.34 -8.73 -14.30
N LYS A 147 -15.11 -9.68 -14.83
CA LYS A 147 -16.06 -10.48 -14.05
C LYS A 147 -15.33 -11.57 -13.25
N ALA A 148 -15.98 -12.09 -12.21
CA ALA A 148 -15.36 -13.12 -11.36
C ALA A 148 -15.00 -14.37 -12.16
N GLU A 149 -15.86 -14.77 -13.08
CA GLU A 149 -15.69 -15.95 -13.92
C GLU A 149 -14.47 -15.81 -14.85
N GLN A 150 -14.19 -14.60 -15.32
CA GLN A 150 -13.01 -14.32 -16.15
C GLN A 150 -11.72 -14.35 -15.33
N LEU A 151 -11.76 -13.85 -14.09
CA LEU A 151 -10.63 -13.90 -13.18
C LEU A 151 -10.30 -15.34 -12.79
N GLN A 152 -11.31 -16.13 -12.42
CA GLN A 152 -11.14 -17.54 -12.00
C GLN A 152 -10.70 -18.48 -13.13
N ALA A 153 -10.81 -18.05 -14.39
CA ALA A 153 -10.26 -18.79 -15.52
C ALA A 153 -8.72 -18.72 -15.61
N ILE A 154 -8.09 -17.82 -14.84
CA ILE A 154 -6.64 -17.62 -14.82
C ILE A 154 -6.02 -18.59 -13.81
N GLU A 155 -4.97 -19.29 -14.24
CA GLU A 155 -4.23 -20.20 -13.37
C GLU A 155 -3.68 -19.46 -12.13
N GLY A 156 -3.98 -20.03 -10.96
CA GLY A 156 -3.62 -19.45 -9.65
C GLY A 156 -4.61 -18.42 -9.12
N VAL A 157 -5.74 -18.19 -9.79
CA VAL A 157 -6.84 -17.36 -9.26
C VAL A 157 -7.98 -18.24 -8.80
N ASP A 158 -8.11 -18.40 -7.48
CA ASP A 158 -9.29 -18.99 -6.87
C ASP A 158 -10.40 -17.94 -6.63
N GLU A 159 -11.53 -18.39 -6.06
CA GLU A 159 -12.64 -17.50 -5.72
C GLU A 159 -12.22 -16.38 -4.76
N CYS A 160 -11.40 -16.69 -3.75
CA CYS A 160 -10.93 -15.73 -2.75
C CYS A 160 -10.09 -14.62 -3.39
N VAL A 161 -9.15 -14.97 -4.27
CA VAL A 161 -8.31 -14.02 -5.01
C VAL A 161 -9.14 -13.20 -5.99
N ALA A 162 -10.09 -13.83 -6.71
CA ALA A 162 -10.99 -13.10 -7.60
C ALA A 162 -11.84 -12.06 -6.84
N VAL A 163 -12.34 -12.41 -5.64
CA VAL A 163 -13.05 -11.47 -4.76
C VAL A 163 -12.12 -10.37 -4.28
N ALA A 164 -10.89 -10.68 -3.86
CA ALA A 164 -9.90 -9.71 -3.39
C ALA A 164 -9.56 -8.67 -4.47
N ILE A 165 -9.28 -9.11 -5.70
CA ILE A 165 -9.01 -8.24 -6.85
C ILE A 165 -10.19 -7.29 -7.08
N ARG A 166 -11.41 -7.83 -7.20
CA ARG A 166 -12.61 -7.02 -7.45
C ARG A 166 -12.90 -6.05 -6.31
N LYS A 167 -12.70 -6.48 -5.05
CA LYS A 167 -12.89 -5.64 -3.87
C LYS A 167 -11.86 -4.50 -3.86
N TRP A 168 -10.60 -4.78 -4.17
CA TRP A 168 -9.54 -3.77 -4.20
C TRP A 168 -9.87 -2.63 -5.17
N PHE A 169 -10.31 -2.94 -6.39
CA PHE A 169 -10.70 -1.93 -7.39
C PHE A 169 -12.00 -1.19 -7.04
N ARG A 170 -12.85 -1.78 -6.20
CA ARG A 170 -14.12 -1.18 -5.72
C ARG A 170 -13.96 -0.40 -4.42
N ASP A 171 -12.82 -0.49 -3.76
CA ASP A 171 -12.54 0.27 -2.56
C ASP A 171 -12.40 1.76 -2.86
N SER A 172 -13.00 2.62 -2.03
CA SER A 172 -13.04 4.07 -2.28
C SER A 172 -11.67 4.72 -2.10
N PHE A 173 -10.86 4.23 -1.17
CA PHE A 173 -9.52 4.72 -0.92
C PHE A 173 -8.59 4.34 -2.08
N ASN A 174 -8.60 3.07 -2.52
CA ASN A 174 -7.81 2.63 -3.67
C ASN A 174 -8.20 3.37 -4.96
N ARG A 175 -9.50 3.60 -5.19
CA ARG A 175 -9.94 4.43 -6.33
C ARG A 175 -9.42 5.87 -6.26
N LYS A 176 -9.35 6.46 -5.06
CA LYS A 176 -8.74 7.79 -4.88
C LYS A 176 -7.26 7.74 -5.23
N MET A 177 -6.55 6.70 -4.81
CA MET A 177 -5.12 6.53 -5.08
C MET A 177 -4.83 6.32 -6.57
N LEU A 178 -5.64 5.54 -7.28
CA LEU A 178 -5.54 5.42 -8.74
C LEU A 178 -5.70 6.78 -9.43
N LYS A 179 -6.60 7.65 -8.95
CA LYS A 179 -6.74 9.02 -9.49
C LYS A 179 -5.52 9.90 -9.20
N ILE A 180 -4.88 9.74 -8.05
CA ILE A 180 -3.63 10.47 -7.73
C ILE A 180 -2.52 10.02 -8.68
N LEU A 181 -2.35 8.71 -8.86
CA LEU A 181 -1.37 8.16 -9.80
C LEU A 181 -1.64 8.64 -11.24
N ASP A 182 -2.89 8.59 -11.70
CA ASP A 182 -3.30 9.07 -13.03
C ASP A 182 -2.92 10.55 -13.24
N ARG A 183 -3.23 11.42 -12.27
CA ARG A 183 -2.83 12.84 -12.30
C ARG A 183 -1.32 13.06 -12.30
N ASN A 184 -0.57 12.14 -11.71
CA ASN A 184 0.88 12.16 -11.68
C ASN A 184 1.53 11.54 -12.92
N GLY A 185 0.76 11.14 -13.93
CA GLY A 185 1.26 10.69 -15.23
C GLY A 185 1.31 9.18 -15.41
N PHE A 186 0.81 8.39 -14.45
CA PHE A 186 0.64 6.95 -14.65
C PHE A 186 -0.48 6.68 -15.64
N ARG A 187 -0.29 5.68 -16.50
CA ARG A 187 -1.29 5.24 -17.47
C ARG A 187 -1.81 3.87 -17.09
N PHE A 188 -3.13 3.70 -17.16
CA PHE A 188 -3.81 2.43 -16.83
C PHE A 188 -4.48 1.78 -18.04
N ASP A 189 -4.34 2.39 -19.22
CA ASP A 189 -4.94 1.98 -20.49
C ASP A 189 -3.97 1.32 -21.47
#